data_AF-A0A2K1QAX6-F1
#
_entry.id   AF-A0A2K1QAX6-F1
#
_cell.length_a   1.000
_cell.length_b   1.000
_cell.length_c   1.000
_cell.angle_alpha   90.00
_cell.angle_beta   90.00
_cell.angle_gamma   90.00
#
_symmetry.space_group_name_H-M   'P 1'
#
loop_
_entity.id
_entity.type
_entity.pdbx_description
1 polymer ?
#
loop_
_entity_poly.entity_id
_entity_poly.type
_entity_poly.pdbx_seq_one_letter_code
_entity_poly.pdbx_strand_id
1 'polypeptide(L)'
;MADSANAEQVERKVPAPKADLAVNFIRWAAGKRIYRIHSSEFTATQFNPGSGNARFSPMSNGVPTLYGGISTGVAIMETIFHDLPVDTAGQPFDTARLEGKVHSVIKPVLHLKLIDLNPRTLRKMGVKRSELLDCSADQYVFTREYSVAIYNAHPDAHGLQWSSRQHGDTALMLFGDRIAPEQLEVEIESESILDSDVILDLIEDEADQLGLILLEPGGGEGPGN
;
A
#
# COMPACT_ATOMS: atom_id res chain seq x y z
N MET A 1 10.25 15.66 -30.31
CA MET A 1 9.13 14.91 -30.92
C MET A 1 9.56 13.47 -31.06
N ALA A 2 8.64 12.54 -30.83
CA ALA A 2 8.83 11.09 -30.65
C ALA A 2 9.20 10.66 -29.21
N ASP A 3 8.16 10.53 -28.37
CA ASP A 3 7.83 9.24 -27.76
C ASP A 3 6.34 9.26 -27.38
N SER A 4 5.52 9.22 -28.42
CA SER A 4 4.09 8.95 -28.33
C SER A 4 3.86 7.62 -29.06
N ALA A 5 4.23 6.52 -28.41
CA ALA A 5 3.92 5.19 -28.91
C ALA A 5 3.72 4.24 -27.73
N ASN A 6 2.50 3.70 -27.68
CA ASN A 6 2.09 2.52 -26.92
C ASN A 6 1.72 2.68 -25.43
N ALA A 7 0.79 3.59 -25.12
CA ALA A 7 -0.20 3.23 -24.11
C ALA A 7 -1.15 2.21 -24.75
N GLU A 8 -0.94 0.92 -24.49
CA GLU A 8 -2.01 -0.06 -24.65
C GLU A 8 -3.27 0.52 -24.01
N GLN A 9 -4.37 0.60 -24.75
CA GLN A 9 -5.66 0.96 -24.19
C GLN A 9 -6.06 -0.19 -23.26
N VAL A 10 -5.58 -0.16 -22.02
CA VAL A 10 -5.97 -1.12 -20.98
C VAL A 10 -7.50 -1.08 -20.90
N GLU A 11 -8.13 -2.21 -21.18
CA GLU A 11 -9.58 -2.30 -21.10
C GLU A 11 -10.00 -2.06 -19.64
N ARG A 12 -10.87 -1.07 -19.44
CA ARG A 12 -11.34 -0.65 -18.14
C ARG A 12 -12.25 -1.71 -17.54
N LYS A 13 -11.84 -2.30 -16.41
CA LYS A 13 -12.66 -3.25 -15.63
C LYS A 13 -13.25 -2.64 -14.35
N VAL A 14 -12.77 -1.47 -13.94
CA VAL A 14 -13.26 -0.74 -12.76
C VAL A 14 -14.28 0.31 -13.20
N PRO A 15 -15.53 0.32 -12.69
CA PRO A 15 -16.51 1.36 -13.03
C PRO A 15 -16.01 2.78 -12.75
N ALA A 16 -16.43 3.78 -13.53
CA ALA A 16 -16.07 5.18 -13.25
C ALA A 16 -16.61 5.66 -11.89
N PRO A 17 -15.84 6.47 -11.13
CA PRO A 17 -16.35 7.11 -9.93
C PRO A 17 -17.59 7.97 -10.25
N LYS A 18 -18.62 7.86 -9.41
CA LYS A 18 -19.78 8.76 -9.49
C LYS A 18 -19.37 10.18 -9.05
N ALA A 19 -20.08 11.20 -9.51
CA ALA A 19 -19.83 12.58 -9.08
C ALA A 19 -20.02 12.75 -7.56
N ASP A 20 -21.06 12.11 -7.02
CA ASP A 20 -21.48 12.17 -5.62
C ASP A 20 -21.19 10.83 -4.92
N LEU A 21 -19.91 10.65 -4.54
CA LEU A 21 -19.43 9.47 -3.81
C LEU A 21 -19.91 9.48 -2.37
N ALA A 22 -20.98 8.73 -2.08
CA ALA A 22 -21.41 8.47 -0.70
C ALA A 22 -20.47 7.48 0.00
N VAL A 23 -19.92 7.86 1.16
CA VAL A 23 -18.93 7.06 1.91
C VAL A 23 -19.36 6.75 3.35
N ASN A 24 -18.61 5.88 4.01
CA ASN A 24 -18.62 5.77 5.47
C ASN A 24 -17.23 6.17 5.99
N PHE A 25 -17.22 6.83 7.14
CA PHE A 25 -15.99 7.20 7.83
C PHE A 25 -15.70 6.25 8.98
N ILE A 26 -14.42 6.15 9.29
CA ILE A 26 -13.91 5.48 10.49
C ILE A 26 -12.81 6.33 11.10
N ARG A 27 -12.65 6.19 12.41
CA ARG A 27 -11.62 6.88 13.18
C ARG A 27 -10.39 5.99 13.32
N TRP A 28 -9.24 6.48 12.89
CA TRP A 28 -7.95 5.99 13.38
C TRP A 28 -7.59 6.78 14.63
N ALA A 29 -7.44 6.12 15.77
CA ALA A 29 -7.23 6.80 17.04
C ALA A 29 -5.85 7.50 17.10
N ALA A 30 -5.77 8.58 17.88
CA ALA A 30 -4.49 9.20 18.19
C ALA A 30 -3.65 8.20 19.00
N GLY A 31 -2.35 8.16 18.78
CA GLY A 31 -1.46 7.18 19.39
C GLY A 31 -1.57 5.76 18.81
N LYS A 32 -2.54 5.48 17.92
CA LYS A 32 -2.64 4.18 17.25
C LYS A 32 -1.54 4.08 16.19
N ARG A 33 -0.61 3.13 16.37
CA ARG A 33 0.53 2.89 15.48
C ARG A 33 0.10 2.61 14.05
N ILE A 34 0.89 3.13 13.12
CA ILE A 34 0.87 2.87 11.69
C ILE A 34 2.25 2.31 11.36
N TYR A 35 2.27 1.08 10.86
CA TYR A 35 3.48 0.35 10.47
C TYR A 35 3.68 0.52 8.98
N ARG A 36 4.91 0.74 8.55
CA ARG A 36 5.22 1.07 7.16
C ARG A 36 6.49 0.36 6.72
N ILE A 37 6.48 -0.15 5.50
CA ILE A 37 7.69 -0.50 4.76
C ILE A 37 7.79 0.46 3.58
N HIS A 38 8.94 1.10 3.41
CA HIS A 38 9.15 2.10 2.36
C HIS A 38 10.61 2.12 1.87
N SER A 39 10.86 2.84 0.79
CA SER A 39 12.24 3.10 0.33
C SER A 39 12.99 3.91 1.39
N SER A 40 14.26 3.57 1.61
CA SER A 40 15.20 4.30 2.47
C SER A 40 15.46 5.74 2.01
N GLU A 41 15.04 6.10 0.80
CA GLU A 41 15.09 7.47 0.27
C GLU A 41 14.07 8.42 0.94
N PHE A 42 13.11 7.88 1.69
CA PHE A 42 12.09 8.65 2.41
C PHE A 42 12.23 8.47 3.92
N THR A 43 11.94 9.51 4.69
CA THR A 43 11.85 9.43 6.17
C THR A 43 10.53 8.76 6.61
N ALA A 44 10.42 8.39 7.90
CA ALA A 44 9.24 7.75 8.48
C ALA A 44 7.93 8.51 8.24
N THR A 45 7.98 9.84 8.20
CA THR A 45 6.82 10.73 8.04
C THR A 45 6.75 11.39 6.67
N GLN A 46 7.73 11.16 5.80
CA GLN A 46 7.73 11.72 4.46
C GLN A 46 6.68 11.01 3.59
N PHE A 47 5.82 11.83 2.99
CA PHE A 47 4.83 11.39 2.02
C PHE A 47 5.51 11.23 0.65
N ASN A 48 5.19 10.15 -0.05
CA ASN A 48 5.70 9.87 -1.38
C ASN A 48 5.07 10.88 -2.38
N PRO A 49 5.88 11.68 -3.12
CA PRO A 49 5.40 12.73 -4.00
C PRO A 49 4.83 12.23 -5.34
N GLY A 50 4.76 10.91 -5.55
CA GLY A 50 4.18 10.31 -6.76
C GLY A 50 5.06 9.26 -7.45
N SER A 51 6.09 8.77 -6.77
CA SER A 51 6.96 7.70 -7.26
C SER A 51 6.31 6.32 -7.09
N GLY A 52 6.56 5.42 -8.03
CA GLY A 52 6.09 4.03 -7.97
C GLY A 52 4.70 3.82 -8.57
N ASN A 53 4.16 2.62 -8.36
CA ASN A 53 2.95 2.14 -9.03
C ASN A 53 2.05 1.40 -8.03
N ALA A 54 1.35 2.12 -7.15
CA ALA A 54 0.47 1.53 -6.13
C ALA A 54 -1.01 1.64 -6.51
N ARG A 55 -1.87 0.89 -5.79
CA ARG A 55 -3.31 0.81 -6.05
C ARG A 55 -4.02 2.16 -6.06
N PHE A 56 -3.64 3.06 -5.16
CA PHE A 56 -4.33 4.35 -4.98
C PHE A 56 -3.43 5.56 -5.23
N SER A 57 -2.18 5.35 -5.65
CA SER A 57 -1.19 6.39 -5.95
C SER A 57 -0.22 5.95 -7.06
N PRO A 58 0.42 6.86 -7.80
CA PRO A 58 0.33 8.31 -7.70
C PRO A 58 -1.06 8.85 -8.00
N MET A 59 -1.45 9.92 -7.30
CA MET A 59 -2.69 10.63 -7.59
C MET A 59 -2.42 11.64 -8.72
N SER A 60 -3.31 11.70 -9.72
CA SER A 60 -3.11 12.58 -10.89
C SER A 60 -3.16 14.07 -10.57
N ASN A 61 -3.67 14.45 -9.40
CA ASN A 61 -3.67 15.82 -8.89
C ASN A 61 -2.37 16.18 -8.13
N GLY A 62 -1.40 15.28 -8.05
CA GLY A 62 -0.08 15.54 -7.45
C GLY A 62 -0.06 15.55 -5.91
N VAL A 63 -1.15 15.17 -5.25
CA VAL A 63 -1.17 15.08 -3.78
C VAL A 63 -0.25 13.94 -3.32
N PRO A 64 0.76 14.22 -2.47
CA PRO A 64 1.62 13.18 -1.92
C PRO A 64 0.85 12.19 -1.04
N THR A 65 1.31 10.94 -0.97
CA THR A 65 0.60 9.89 -0.22
C THR A 65 1.52 9.11 0.71
N LEU A 66 0.95 8.59 1.79
CA LEU A 66 1.67 7.78 2.78
C LEU A 66 0.90 6.49 3.04
N TYR A 67 1.51 5.36 2.74
CA TYR A 67 0.94 4.03 2.97
C TYR A 67 1.41 3.43 4.28
N GLY A 68 0.54 2.67 4.92
CA GLY A 68 0.88 1.86 6.08
C GLY A 68 -0.19 0.82 6.41
N GLY A 69 0.03 0.09 7.49
CA GLY A 69 -0.85 -0.95 8.00
C GLY A 69 -1.01 -0.88 9.52
N ILE A 70 -1.94 -1.70 10.03
CA ILE A 70 -2.18 -1.87 11.46
C ILE A 70 -1.10 -2.72 12.17
N SER A 71 -0.31 -3.45 11.40
CA SER A 71 0.81 -4.29 11.86
C SER A 71 1.93 -4.30 10.81
N THR A 72 3.13 -4.74 11.22
CA THR A 72 4.24 -4.99 10.31
C THR A 72 3.88 -6.01 9.24
N GLY A 73 3.19 -7.10 9.60
CA GLY A 73 2.68 -8.11 8.65
C GLY A 73 1.84 -7.48 7.53
N VAL A 74 0.87 -6.61 7.87
CA VAL A 74 0.08 -5.90 6.83
C VAL A 74 0.97 -5.01 5.95
N ALA A 75 1.98 -4.35 6.52
CA ALA A 75 2.90 -3.52 5.74
C ALA A 75 3.78 -4.36 4.79
N ILE A 76 4.21 -5.55 5.21
CA ILE A 76 4.90 -6.55 4.37
C ILE A 76 3.99 -6.97 3.22
N MET A 77 2.76 -7.37 3.52
CA MET A 77 1.81 -7.83 2.51
C MET A 77 1.46 -6.75 1.46
N GLU A 78 1.28 -5.50 1.88
CA GLU A 78 0.95 -4.41 0.95
C GLU A 78 2.18 -3.83 0.20
N THR A 79 3.41 -4.14 0.60
CA THR A 79 4.62 -3.54 -0.01
C THR A 79 5.52 -4.55 -0.68
N ILE A 80 5.85 -5.65 0.00
CA ILE A 80 6.78 -6.67 -0.46
C ILE A 80 6.03 -7.70 -1.32
N PHE A 81 4.89 -8.18 -0.83
CA PHE A 81 4.13 -9.29 -1.44
C PHE A 81 2.91 -8.85 -2.27
N HIS A 82 2.71 -7.55 -2.47
CA HIS A 82 1.51 -7.00 -3.10
C HIS A 82 1.25 -7.38 -4.57
N ASP A 83 2.29 -7.83 -5.28
CA ASP A 83 2.27 -8.15 -6.71
C ASP A 83 2.52 -9.64 -6.98
N LEU A 84 2.17 -10.50 -6.01
CA LEU A 84 2.25 -11.94 -6.17
C LEU A 84 1.11 -12.49 -7.04
N PRO A 85 1.35 -13.59 -7.78
CA PRO A 85 0.30 -14.31 -8.49
C PRO A 85 -0.76 -14.87 -7.52
N VAL A 86 -1.88 -15.34 -8.07
CA VAL A 86 -2.96 -15.95 -7.27
C VAL A 86 -2.51 -17.25 -6.60
N ASP A 87 -1.70 -18.05 -7.29
CA ASP A 87 -1.11 -19.28 -6.77
C ASP A 87 0.37 -19.03 -6.45
N THR A 88 0.69 -19.00 -5.16
CA THR A 88 2.02 -18.69 -4.62
C THR A 88 2.76 -19.91 -4.11
N ALA A 89 2.11 -21.09 -4.04
CA ALA A 89 2.70 -22.28 -3.46
C ALA A 89 3.91 -22.76 -4.28
N GLY A 90 5.07 -22.83 -3.64
CA GLY A 90 6.34 -23.19 -4.25
C GLY A 90 6.93 -22.13 -5.18
N GLN A 91 6.35 -20.92 -5.24
CA GLN A 91 6.87 -19.85 -6.09
C GLN A 91 8.10 -19.20 -5.45
N PRO A 92 9.18 -18.97 -6.22
CA PRO A 92 10.35 -18.30 -5.71
C PRO A 92 10.07 -16.80 -5.48
N PHE A 93 10.61 -16.26 -4.39
CA PHE A 93 10.67 -14.83 -4.13
C PHE A 93 12.11 -14.39 -3.89
N ASP A 94 12.62 -13.52 -4.76
CA ASP A 94 13.97 -12.98 -4.66
C ASP A 94 14.08 -11.94 -3.52
N THR A 95 14.87 -12.24 -2.49
CA THR A 95 15.03 -11.35 -1.33
C THR A 95 15.90 -10.12 -1.64
N ALA A 96 16.55 -10.04 -2.82
CA ALA A 96 17.15 -8.79 -3.30
C ALA A 96 16.10 -7.66 -3.44
N ARG A 97 14.80 -8.01 -3.56
CA ARG A 97 13.70 -7.03 -3.54
C ARG A 97 13.55 -6.28 -2.21
N LEU A 98 14.19 -6.76 -1.14
CA LEU A 98 14.24 -6.12 0.16
C LEU A 98 15.33 -5.03 0.23
N GLU A 99 16.25 -4.98 -0.73
CA GLU A 99 17.30 -3.96 -0.76
C GLU A 99 16.71 -2.54 -0.81
N GLY A 100 17.27 -1.66 0.01
CA GLY A 100 16.80 -0.29 0.13
C GLY A 100 15.41 -0.14 0.76
N LYS A 101 14.84 -1.20 1.36
CA LYS A 101 13.61 -1.12 2.14
C LYS A 101 13.90 -0.94 3.62
N VAL A 102 13.15 -0.04 4.24
CA VAL A 102 13.19 0.25 5.67
C VAL A 102 11.82 0.08 6.29
N HIS A 103 11.80 -0.29 7.56
CA HIS A 103 10.63 -0.40 8.41
C HIS A 103 10.55 0.80 9.35
N SER A 104 9.35 1.37 9.44
CA SER A 104 9.07 2.54 10.28
C SER A 104 7.74 2.38 11.00
N VAL A 105 7.68 2.94 12.20
CA VAL A 105 6.47 2.95 13.03
C VAL A 105 6.19 4.38 13.43
N ILE A 106 5.01 4.87 13.06
CA ILE A 106 4.56 6.23 13.37
C ILE A 106 3.21 6.20 14.08
N LYS A 107 2.88 7.26 14.80
CA LYS A 107 1.59 7.41 15.49
C LYS A 107 1.03 8.81 15.19
N PRO A 108 -0.23 8.94 14.79
CA PRO A 108 -0.82 10.25 14.66
C PRO A 108 -1.09 10.84 16.06
N VAL A 109 -0.78 12.12 16.24
CA VAL A 109 -1.06 12.83 17.51
C VAL A 109 -2.53 13.26 17.63
N LEU A 110 -3.29 13.18 16.54
CA LEU A 110 -4.73 13.43 16.48
C LEU A 110 -5.50 12.22 15.95
N HIS A 111 -6.82 12.24 16.14
CA HIS A 111 -7.70 11.29 15.50
C HIS A 111 -7.75 11.53 13.99
N LEU A 112 -7.39 10.51 13.20
CA LEU A 112 -7.54 10.59 11.74
C LEU A 112 -8.94 10.18 11.32
N LYS A 113 -9.56 11.00 10.46
CA LYS A 113 -10.83 10.69 9.82
C LYS A 113 -10.54 9.99 8.49
N LEU A 114 -10.70 8.66 8.45
CA LEU A 114 -10.43 7.87 7.24
C LEU A 114 -11.74 7.46 6.58
N ILE A 115 -11.73 7.37 5.26
CA ILE A 115 -12.82 6.74 4.50
C ILE A 115 -12.61 5.24 4.52
N ASP A 116 -13.60 4.51 5.01
CA ASP A 116 -13.53 3.07 5.16
C ASP A 116 -14.06 2.39 3.90
N LEU A 117 -13.17 1.83 3.07
CA LEU A 117 -13.52 1.09 1.85
C LEU A 117 -14.05 -0.33 2.15
N ASN A 118 -14.90 -0.43 3.16
CA ASN A 118 -15.59 -1.67 3.53
C ASN A 118 -16.69 -2.04 2.52
N PRO A 119 -17.25 -3.26 2.58
CA PRO A 119 -18.28 -3.70 1.64
C PRO A 119 -19.53 -2.80 1.55
N ARG A 120 -19.90 -2.11 2.64
CA ARG A 120 -21.03 -1.17 2.66
C ARG A 120 -20.70 0.11 1.90
N THR A 121 -19.49 0.65 2.06
CA THR A 121 -19.02 1.82 1.31
C THR A 121 -18.87 1.51 -0.17
N LEU A 122 -18.27 0.38 -0.53
CA LEU A 122 -18.14 -0.03 -1.93
C LEU A 122 -19.52 -0.18 -2.61
N ARG A 123 -20.51 -0.73 -1.89
CA ARG A 123 -21.90 -0.80 -2.37
C ARG A 123 -22.51 0.58 -2.60
N LYS A 124 -22.27 1.57 -1.72
CA LYS A 124 -22.71 2.96 -1.93
C LYS A 124 -22.08 3.57 -3.19
N MET A 125 -20.78 3.34 -3.37
CA MET A 125 -20.03 3.78 -4.56
C MET A 125 -20.51 3.07 -5.84
N GLY A 126 -21.06 1.86 -5.72
CA GLY A 126 -21.52 1.05 -6.86
C GLY A 126 -20.40 0.25 -7.53
N VAL A 127 -19.39 -0.14 -6.76
CA VAL A 127 -18.22 -0.90 -7.22
C VAL A 127 -18.05 -2.16 -6.38
N LYS A 128 -17.54 -3.24 -6.97
CA LYS A 128 -17.23 -4.46 -6.23
C LYS A 128 -15.84 -4.39 -5.61
N ARG A 129 -15.63 -5.19 -4.55
CA ARG A 129 -14.30 -5.37 -3.95
C ARG A 129 -13.28 -5.87 -4.98
N SER A 130 -13.65 -6.85 -5.77
CA SER A 130 -12.80 -7.41 -6.85
C SER A 130 -12.42 -6.40 -7.93
N GLU A 131 -13.20 -5.33 -8.09
CA GLU A 131 -12.95 -4.28 -9.08
C GLU A 131 -12.03 -3.19 -8.52
N LEU A 132 -12.11 -2.87 -7.22
CA LEU A 132 -11.36 -1.74 -6.64
C LEU A 132 -10.19 -2.14 -5.72
N LEU A 133 -10.34 -3.20 -4.92
CA LEU A 133 -9.37 -3.60 -3.90
C LEU A 133 -8.56 -4.84 -4.30
N ASP A 134 -9.17 -5.76 -5.04
CA ASP A 134 -8.51 -7.01 -5.45
C ASP A 134 -8.16 -7.06 -6.95
N CYS A 135 -8.16 -5.92 -7.64
CA CYS A 135 -7.75 -5.83 -9.04
C CYS A 135 -6.23 -5.99 -9.20
N SER A 136 -5.80 -6.39 -10.40
CA SER A 136 -4.39 -6.45 -10.79
C SER A 136 -3.82 -5.06 -11.11
N ALA A 137 -2.48 -4.95 -11.10
CA ALA A 137 -1.77 -3.68 -11.23
C ALA A 137 -2.03 -2.92 -12.55
N ASP A 138 -2.38 -3.62 -13.63
CA ASP A 138 -2.80 -3.01 -14.90
C ASP A 138 -4.04 -2.13 -14.75
N GLN A 139 -4.91 -2.42 -13.77
CA GLN A 139 -6.11 -1.65 -13.51
C GLN A 139 -5.88 -0.46 -12.55
N TYR A 140 -4.66 -0.28 -12.03
CA TYR A 140 -4.37 0.78 -11.05
C TYR A 140 -4.62 2.20 -11.57
N VAL A 141 -4.53 2.40 -12.89
CA VAL A 141 -4.91 3.68 -13.51
C VAL A 141 -6.34 4.08 -13.17
N PHE A 142 -7.28 3.12 -13.12
CA PHE A 142 -8.69 3.37 -12.83
C PHE A 142 -8.99 3.44 -11.34
N THR A 143 -8.27 2.71 -10.49
CA THR A 143 -8.43 2.80 -9.03
C THR A 143 -7.87 4.12 -8.49
N ARG A 144 -6.84 4.70 -9.13
CA ARG A 144 -6.35 6.07 -8.83
C ARG A 144 -7.37 7.15 -9.13
N GLU A 145 -8.24 6.97 -10.12
CA GLU A 145 -9.36 7.88 -10.35
C GLU A 145 -10.29 7.94 -9.13
N TYR A 146 -10.50 6.81 -8.44
CA TYR A 146 -11.24 6.81 -7.17
C TYR A 146 -10.51 7.57 -6.08
N SER A 147 -9.19 7.44 -5.94
CA SER A 147 -8.43 8.23 -4.95
C SER A 147 -8.66 9.73 -5.13
N VAL A 148 -8.59 10.21 -6.38
CA VAL A 148 -8.78 11.63 -6.72
C VAL A 148 -10.24 12.06 -6.52
N ALA A 149 -11.20 11.24 -6.97
CA ALA A 149 -12.61 11.53 -6.79
C ALA A 149 -13.00 11.57 -5.30
N ILE A 150 -12.52 10.61 -4.51
CA ILE A 150 -12.73 10.57 -3.06
C ILE A 150 -12.10 11.78 -2.37
N TYR A 151 -10.84 12.09 -2.72
CA TYR A 151 -10.14 13.26 -2.22
C TYR A 151 -10.95 14.54 -2.48
N ASN A 152 -11.41 14.76 -3.72
CA ASN A 152 -12.16 15.96 -4.08
C ASN A 152 -13.54 16.04 -3.40
N ALA A 153 -14.24 14.91 -3.27
CA ALA A 153 -15.59 14.87 -2.70
C ALA A 153 -15.60 15.04 -1.17
N HIS A 154 -14.52 14.68 -0.48
CA HIS A 154 -14.43 14.66 0.98
C HIS A 154 -13.19 15.41 1.47
N PRO A 155 -13.19 16.75 1.47
CA PRO A 155 -12.03 17.57 1.83
C PRO A 155 -11.56 17.40 3.28
N ASP A 156 -12.41 16.88 4.16
CA ASP A 156 -12.14 16.65 5.57
C ASP A 156 -11.63 15.23 5.90
N ALA A 157 -11.52 14.35 4.90
CA ALA A 157 -10.95 13.02 5.08
C ALA A 157 -9.42 13.07 5.09
N HIS A 158 -8.74 12.54 6.10
CA HIS A 158 -7.28 12.50 6.12
C HIS A 158 -6.69 11.38 5.25
N GLY A 159 -7.52 10.44 4.78
CA GLY A 159 -7.06 9.30 4.00
C GLY A 159 -8.13 8.25 3.77
N LEU A 160 -7.69 7.09 3.31
CA LEU A 160 -8.46 5.89 3.04
C LEU A 160 -7.97 4.75 3.93
N GLN A 161 -8.85 3.82 4.29
CA GLN A 161 -8.46 2.51 4.79
C GLN A 161 -9.24 1.40 4.10
N TRP A 162 -8.65 0.21 4.06
CA TRP A 162 -9.27 -1.00 3.53
C TRP A 162 -8.73 -2.23 4.24
N SER A 163 -9.43 -3.35 4.11
CA SER A 163 -8.90 -4.66 4.49
C SER A 163 -7.93 -5.14 3.41
N SER A 164 -6.67 -5.33 3.78
CA SER A 164 -5.56 -5.83 2.96
C SER A 164 -5.98 -7.12 2.27
N ARG A 165 -5.63 -7.23 0.99
CA ARG A 165 -6.07 -8.35 0.15
C ARG A 165 -5.56 -9.68 0.66
N GLN A 166 -4.29 -9.73 1.06
CA GLN A 166 -3.61 -10.98 1.36
C GLN A 166 -3.57 -11.27 2.87
N HIS A 167 -3.46 -10.24 3.73
CA HIS A 167 -3.48 -10.41 5.19
C HIS A 167 -4.89 -10.39 5.79
N GLY A 168 -5.85 -9.71 5.15
CA GLY A 168 -7.21 -9.49 5.67
C GLY A 168 -7.35 -8.36 6.69
N ASP A 169 -6.26 -7.90 7.32
CA ASP A 169 -6.27 -6.81 8.29
C ASP A 169 -6.18 -5.41 7.66
N THR A 170 -6.17 -4.35 8.47
CA THR A 170 -6.35 -2.98 7.97
C THR A 170 -5.07 -2.36 7.40
N ALA A 171 -5.13 -2.01 6.11
CA ALA A 171 -4.19 -1.13 5.42
C ALA A 171 -4.79 0.28 5.26
N LEU A 172 -3.92 1.28 5.10
CA LEU A 172 -4.33 2.66 4.93
C LEU A 172 -3.44 3.43 3.95
N MET A 173 -3.99 4.52 3.44
CA MET A 173 -3.26 5.56 2.70
C MET A 173 -3.70 6.93 3.21
N LEU A 174 -2.75 7.78 3.57
CA LEU A 174 -3.00 9.16 4.00
C LEU A 174 -2.72 10.17 2.88
N PHE A 175 -3.44 11.29 2.88
CA PHE A 175 -3.24 12.41 1.96
C PHE A 175 -2.30 13.45 2.59
N GLY A 176 -1.18 13.75 1.93
CA GLY A 176 -0.05 14.48 2.51
C GLY A 176 -0.23 15.97 2.71
N ASP A 177 -1.22 16.58 2.05
CA ASP A 177 -1.59 17.97 2.25
C ASP A 177 -2.63 18.16 3.37
N ARG A 178 -3.16 17.07 3.94
CA ARG A 178 -4.15 17.07 5.03
C ARG A 178 -3.57 16.70 6.38
N ILE A 179 -2.30 16.30 6.42
CA ILE A 179 -1.59 15.91 7.63
C ILE A 179 -0.21 16.54 7.57
N ALA A 180 0.09 17.42 8.53
CA ALA A 180 1.41 17.98 8.67
C ALA A 180 2.37 16.91 9.25
N PRO A 181 3.66 16.89 8.87
CA PRO A 181 4.62 15.93 9.42
C PRO A 181 4.69 15.94 10.96
N GLU A 182 4.52 17.09 11.59
CA GLU A 182 4.53 17.26 13.05
C GLU A 182 3.32 16.60 13.74
N GLN A 183 2.29 16.24 12.97
CA GLN A 183 1.13 15.51 13.44
C GLN A 183 1.36 13.99 13.47
N LEU A 184 2.54 13.54 13.05
CA LEU A 184 2.98 12.14 13.07
C LEU A 184 4.20 12.02 13.98
N GLU A 185 4.01 11.41 15.15
CA GLU A 185 5.10 11.05 16.05
C GLU A 185 5.81 9.81 15.50
N VAL A 186 7.13 9.85 15.43
CA VAL A 186 7.95 8.70 15.04
C VAL A 186 8.31 7.87 16.27
N GLU A 187 8.01 6.58 16.20
CA GLU A 187 8.46 5.58 17.18
C GLU A 187 9.66 4.79 16.66
N ILE A 188 9.65 4.43 15.36
CA ILE A 188 10.78 3.84 14.63
C ILE A 188 10.94 4.63 13.33
N GLU A 189 12.13 5.18 13.08
CA GLU A 189 12.37 6.12 11.98
C GLU A 189 12.64 5.45 10.62
N SER A 190 13.56 4.50 10.55
CA SER A 190 13.95 3.82 9.31
C SER A 190 14.89 2.66 9.67
N GLU A 191 14.33 1.63 10.29
CA GLU A 191 15.06 0.40 10.58
C GLU A 191 15.30 -0.36 9.26
N SER A 192 16.55 -0.67 8.93
CA SER A 192 16.87 -1.45 7.73
C SER A 192 16.30 -2.86 7.85
N ILE A 193 15.55 -3.31 6.85
CA ILE A 193 14.97 -4.66 6.86
C ILE A 193 16.06 -5.73 6.87
N LEU A 194 17.11 -5.53 6.06
CA LEU A 194 18.21 -6.50 5.93
C LEU A 194 19.09 -6.58 7.18
N ASP A 195 19.01 -5.60 8.08
CA ASP A 195 19.79 -5.56 9.32
C ASP A 195 18.94 -5.89 10.57
N SER A 196 17.69 -6.34 10.38
CA SER A 196 16.76 -6.62 11.48
C SER A 196 16.22 -8.04 11.42
N ASP A 197 16.80 -8.92 12.24
CA ASP A 197 16.38 -10.32 12.37
C ASP A 197 14.87 -10.42 12.68
N VAL A 198 14.34 -9.52 13.52
CA VAL A 198 12.91 -9.50 13.88
C VAL A 198 12.02 -9.26 12.68
N ILE A 199 12.42 -8.38 11.76
CA ILE A 199 11.60 -8.07 10.57
C ILE A 199 11.79 -9.16 9.50
N LEU A 200 12.99 -9.73 9.39
CA LEU A 200 13.25 -10.86 8.50
C LEU A 200 12.46 -12.10 8.92
N ASP A 201 12.45 -12.45 10.21
CA ASP A 201 11.64 -13.54 10.76
C ASP A 201 10.14 -13.34 10.43
N LEU A 202 9.63 -12.11 10.53
CA LEU A 202 8.25 -11.80 10.15
C LEU A 202 8.00 -11.94 8.64
N ILE A 203 8.98 -11.60 7.80
CA ILE A 203 8.87 -11.79 6.34
C ILE A 203 8.86 -13.29 6.01
N GLU A 204 9.69 -14.07 6.68
CA GLU A 204 9.73 -15.54 6.57
C GLU A 204 8.40 -16.16 7.00
N ASP A 205 7.86 -15.77 8.15
CA ASP A 205 6.56 -16.24 8.65
C ASP A 205 5.41 -15.96 7.65
N GLU A 206 5.38 -14.75 7.08
CA GLU A 206 4.37 -14.37 6.08
C GLU A 206 4.60 -15.12 4.75
N ALA A 207 5.85 -15.32 4.33
CA ALA A 207 6.20 -16.08 3.14
C ALA A 207 5.77 -17.55 3.27
N ASP A 208 6.01 -18.16 4.43
CA ASP A 208 5.62 -19.54 4.75
C ASP A 208 4.11 -19.72 4.73
N GLN A 209 3.35 -18.76 5.27
CA GLN A 209 1.87 -18.78 5.20
C GLN A 209 1.34 -18.71 3.77
N LEU A 210 2.07 -18.05 2.86
CA LEU A 210 1.76 -17.99 1.42
C LEU A 210 2.34 -19.18 0.65
N GLY A 211 3.17 -20.01 1.27
CA GLY A 211 3.90 -21.10 0.64
C GLY A 211 4.97 -20.64 -0.35
N LEU A 212 5.52 -19.44 -0.20
CA LEU A 212 6.60 -18.92 -1.02
C LEU A 212 7.94 -19.57 -0.63
N ILE A 213 8.87 -19.62 -1.58
CA ILE A 213 10.26 -20.02 -1.33
C ILE A 213 11.14 -18.78 -1.43
N LEU A 214 11.66 -18.29 -0.30
CA LEU A 214 12.60 -17.18 -0.31
C LEU A 214 13.94 -17.64 -0.90
N LEU A 215 14.44 -16.88 -1.88
CA LEU A 215 15.74 -17.10 -2.50
C LEU A 215 16.71 -16.04 -2.00
N GLU A 216 17.79 -16.47 -1.36
CA GLU A 216 18.88 -15.57 -0.98
C GLU A 216 19.60 -15.00 -2.22
N PRO A 217 20.04 -13.74 -2.18
CA PRO A 217 20.82 -13.15 -3.27
C PRO A 217 22.12 -13.92 -3.45
N GLY A 218 22.27 -14.59 -4.60
CA GLY A 218 23.48 -15.31 -5.00
C GLY A 218 23.46 -16.84 -4.89
N GLY A 219 22.33 -17.46 -4.52
CA GLY A 219 22.18 -18.92 -4.39
C GLY A 219 22.07 -19.69 -5.71
N GLY A 220 23.05 -19.55 -6.58
CA GLY A 220 23.19 -20.27 -7.85
C GLY A 220 24.40 -21.19 -7.92
N GLU A 221 24.87 -21.75 -6.80
CA GLU A 221 25.76 -22.92 -6.84
C GLU A 221 24.91 -24.18 -6.66
N GLY A 222 24.41 -24.70 -7.78
CA GLY A 222 23.94 -26.09 -7.83
C GLY A 222 25.08 -27.02 -7.41
N PRO A 223 24.82 -28.14 -6.71
CA PRO A 223 25.87 -29.09 -6.40
C PRO A 223 26.36 -29.70 -7.71
N GLY A 224 27.53 -29.26 -8.15
CA GLY A 224 28.32 -30.00 -9.12
C GLY A 224 28.84 -31.27 -8.47
N ASN A 225 28.20 -32.40 -8.78
CA ASN A 225 28.88 -33.68 -9.02
C ASN A 225 27.97 -34.65 -9.78
#